data_AF-A0A8S4SA48-F1
#
_entry.id   AF-A0A8S4SA48-F1
#
_cell.length_a   1.000
_cell.length_b   1.000
_cell.length_c   1.000
_cell.angle_alpha   90.00
_cell.angle_beta   90.00
_cell.angle_gamma   90.00
#
_symmetry.space_group_name_H-M   'P 1'
#
loop_
_entity.id
_entity.type
_entity.pdbx_description
1 polymer ?
#
loop_
_entity_poly.entity_id
_entity_poly.type
_entity_poly.pdbx_seq_one_letter_code
_entity_poly.pdbx_strand_id
1 'polypeptide(L)'
;MGEININIEGYNVNGICVGCLNYNRKMFYNDEVKRCYKILGNIDVPDGLSIQVCWECLAHTQNVMRFRRQIIKSFGILIEYSEKLLPATSSAFDFVFLISNKSKYSVSLSLK
;
A
#
# COMPACT_ATOMS: atom_id res chain seq x y z
N MET A 1 33.48 -4.51 14.46
CA MET A 1 32.18 -4.30 13.79
C MET A 1 31.23 -5.27 14.45
N GLY A 2 30.41 -4.81 15.40
CA GLY A 2 29.56 -5.69 16.21
C GLY A 2 28.36 -6.15 15.38
N GLU A 3 28.06 -7.44 15.44
CA GLU A 3 26.90 -8.03 14.78
C GLU A 3 25.61 -7.35 15.26
N ILE A 4 24.80 -6.86 14.32
CA ILE A 4 23.47 -6.36 14.63
C ILE A 4 22.62 -7.59 14.95
N ASN A 5 22.49 -7.90 16.23
CA ASN A 5 21.65 -8.99 16.70
C ASN A 5 20.18 -8.56 16.60
N ILE A 6 19.58 -8.81 15.43
CA ILE A 6 18.14 -8.61 15.20
C ILE A 6 17.47 -9.80 15.89
N ASN A 7 17.20 -9.68 17.19
CA ASN A 7 16.56 -10.76 17.94
C ASN A 7 15.10 -10.90 17.45
N ILE A 8 14.85 -11.91 16.61
CA ILE A 8 13.56 -12.30 16.02
C ILE A 8 12.81 -13.19 17.03
N GLU A 9 12.71 -12.73 18.28
CA GLU A 9 11.92 -13.35 19.34
C GLU A 9 11.28 -12.24 20.18
N GLY A 10 10.12 -11.73 19.74
CA GLY A 10 9.29 -10.79 20.52
C GLY A 10 9.30 -9.30 20.10
N TYR A 11 10.04 -8.96 19.04
CA TYR A 11 9.84 -7.86 18.08
C TYR A 11 9.75 -6.38 18.53
N ASN A 12 10.82 -5.66 18.18
CA ASN A 12 11.05 -4.20 18.09
C ASN A 12 11.14 -3.37 19.39
N VAL A 13 11.95 -3.83 20.34
CA VAL A 13 12.43 -3.00 21.48
C VAL A 13 13.66 -2.14 21.17
N ASN A 14 14.31 -2.29 20.00
CA ASN A 14 15.64 -1.71 19.75
C ASN A 14 15.65 -0.36 19.02
N GLY A 15 14.49 0.31 18.90
CA GLY A 15 14.43 1.63 18.26
C GLY A 15 14.82 1.64 16.78
N ILE A 16 14.70 0.49 16.08
CA ILE A 16 15.03 0.36 14.65
C ILE A 16 13.76 0.53 13.82
N CYS A 17 13.83 1.41 12.82
CA CYS A 17 12.76 1.60 11.83
C CYS A 17 12.66 0.36 10.92
N VAL A 18 11.49 -0.29 10.87
CA VAL A 18 11.31 -1.47 9.99
C VAL A 18 11.31 -1.13 8.50
N GLY A 19 11.14 0.15 8.14
CA GLY A 19 11.09 0.60 6.74
C GLY A 19 12.43 0.97 6.13
N CYS A 20 13.39 1.41 6.94
CA CYS A 20 14.70 1.85 6.45
C CYS A 20 15.88 1.40 7.30
N LEU A 21 15.63 0.59 8.35
CA LEU A 21 16.62 0.03 9.27
C LEU A 21 17.47 1.07 10.03
N ASN A 22 17.08 2.33 10.02
CA ASN A 22 17.72 3.38 10.82
C ASN A 22 17.31 3.28 12.29
N TYR A 23 18.24 3.51 13.21
CA TYR A 23 18.07 3.38 14.67
C TYR A 23 18.23 4.69 15.45
N ASN A 24 18.60 5.81 14.80
CA ASN A 24 18.83 7.10 15.44
C ASN A 24 17.84 8.17 14.95
N ARG A 25 16.55 7.82 14.92
CA ARG A 25 15.47 8.72 14.49
C ARG A 25 14.26 8.55 15.40
N LYS A 26 13.43 9.59 15.50
CA LYS A 26 12.16 9.52 16.23
C LYS A 26 11.26 8.46 15.58
N MET A 27 10.86 7.46 16.38
CA MET A 27 10.03 6.34 15.95
C MET A 27 8.56 6.54 16.31
N PHE A 28 7.68 5.94 15.50
CA PHE A 28 6.23 6.03 15.63
C PHE A 28 5.58 4.68 15.36
N TYR A 29 4.53 4.39 16.12
CA TYR A 29 3.61 3.28 15.88
C TYR A 29 2.39 3.79 15.12
N ASN A 30 2.09 3.21 13.95
CA ASN A 30 0.90 3.57 13.18
C ASN A 30 0.44 2.40 12.30
N ASP A 31 -0.82 1.99 12.45
CA ASP A 31 -1.38 0.87 11.68
C ASP A 31 -1.54 1.15 10.18
N GLU A 32 -1.52 2.43 9.76
CA GLU A 32 -1.50 2.78 8.34
C GLU A 32 -0.22 2.27 7.66
N VAL A 33 0.88 2.10 8.40
CA VAL A 33 2.12 1.49 7.91
C VAL A 33 1.89 0.04 7.52
N LYS A 34 1.25 -0.76 8.38
CA LYS A 34 0.94 -2.17 8.07
C LYS A 34 0.11 -2.29 6.80
N ARG A 35 -0.93 -1.45 6.68
CA ARG A 35 -1.77 -1.41 5.48
C ARG A 35 -0.98 -1.05 4.23
N CYS A 36 -0.11 -0.05 4.33
CA CYS A 36 0.74 0.37 3.21
C CYS A 36 1.71 -0.75 2.78
N TYR A 37 2.32 -1.46 3.74
CA TYR A 37 3.25 -2.56 3.47
C TYR A 37 2.56 -3.75 2.80
N LYS A 38 1.35 -4.08 3.23
CA LYS A 38 0.52 -5.09 2.55
C LYS A 38 0.23 -4.69 1.10
N ILE A 39 -0.16 -3.43 0.88
CA ILE A 39 -0.55 -2.94 -0.46
C ILE A 39 0.63 -2.83 -1.42
N LEU A 40 1.76 -2.25 -0.97
CA LEU A 40 2.89 -1.93 -1.85
C LEU A 40 3.98 -2.99 -1.86
N GLY A 41 4.23 -3.62 -0.71
CA GLY A 41 5.31 -4.58 -0.53
C GLY A 41 4.84 -6.03 -0.51
N ASN A 42 3.53 -6.29 -0.50
CA ASN A 42 2.95 -7.61 -0.26
C ASN A 42 3.48 -8.25 1.04
N ILE A 43 3.68 -7.42 2.06
CA ILE A 43 4.16 -7.85 3.39
C ILE A 43 2.99 -7.83 4.36
N ASP A 44 2.60 -9.00 4.85
CA ASP A 44 1.60 -9.13 5.89
C ASP A 44 2.25 -9.09 7.27
N VAL A 45 1.88 -8.07 8.05
CA VAL A 45 2.29 -7.90 9.44
C VAL A 45 1.18 -8.52 10.30
N PRO A 46 1.45 -9.59 11.08
CA PRO A 46 0.43 -10.26 11.88
C PRO A 46 -0.34 -9.31 12.80
N ASP A 47 -1.64 -9.59 12.96
CA ASP A 47 -2.46 -8.90 13.95
C ASP A 47 -1.93 -9.16 15.36
N GLY A 48 -1.85 -8.10 16.17
CA GLY A 48 -1.19 -8.12 17.49
C GLY A 48 0.29 -7.74 17.47
N LEU A 49 0.94 -7.66 16.29
CA LEU A 49 2.32 -7.18 16.18
C LEU A 49 2.35 -5.66 16.03
N SER A 50 3.01 -4.94 16.94
CA SER A 50 3.28 -3.51 16.79
C SER A 50 4.61 -3.30 16.07
N ILE A 51 4.58 -2.62 14.92
CA ILE A 51 5.78 -2.22 14.19
C ILE A 51 6.00 -0.71 14.34
N GLN A 52 7.26 -0.29 14.42
CA GLN A 52 7.62 1.12 14.44
C GLN A 52 8.43 1.52 13.22
N VAL A 53 8.19 2.74 12.76
CA VAL A 53 8.93 3.38 11.67
C VAL A 53 9.40 4.77 12.09
N CYS A 54 10.48 5.26 11.48
CA CYS A 54 10.92 6.62 11.71
C CYS A 54 9.95 7.64 11.11
N TRP A 55 10.02 8.89 11.56
CA TRP A 55 9.17 9.98 11.09
C TRP A 55 9.13 10.14 9.56
N GLU A 56 10.26 9.98 8.86
CA GLU A 56 10.30 10.03 7.37
C GLU A 56 9.53 8.88 6.73
N CYS A 57 9.75 7.65 7.18
CA CYS A 57 9.04 6.48 6.66
C CYS A 57 7.53 6.59 6.94
N LEU A 58 7.14 7.15 8.10
CA LEU A 58 5.74 7.47 8.38
C LEU A 58 5.19 8.52 7.40
N ALA A 59 5.93 9.61 7.15
CA ALA A 59 5.50 10.65 6.22
C ALA A 59 5.33 10.11 4.79
N HIS A 60 6.27 9.28 4.30
CA HIS A 60 6.16 8.62 3.01
C HIS A 60 4.93 7.70 2.96
N THR A 61 4.72 6.89 4.00
CA THR A 61 3.54 6.02 4.13
C THR A 61 2.24 6.82 4.00
N GLN A 62 2.12 7.92 4.76
CA GLN A 62 0.94 8.77 4.76
C GLN A 62 0.71 9.43 3.41
N ASN A 63 1.77 9.90 2.75
CA ASN A 63 1.69 10.50 1.42
C ASN A 63 1.18 9.50 0.38
N VAL A 64 1.71 8.28 0.37
CA VAL A 64 1.25 7.24 -0.56
C VAL A 64 -0.20 6.85 -0.28
N MET A 65 -0.59 6.71 0.98
CA MET A 65 -1.96 6.37 1.34
C MET A 65 -2.96 7.49 1.01
N ARG A 66 -2.56 8.76 1.17
CA ARG A 66 -3.34 9.92 0.72
C ARG A 66 -3.50 9.91 -0.80
N PHE A 67 -2.41 9.68 -1.53
CA PHE A 67 -2.45 9.60 -3.00
C PHE A 67 -3.33 8.44 -3.48
N ARG A 68 -3.25 7.27 -2.84
CA ARG A 68 -4.15 6.14 -3.11
C ARG A 68 -5.62 6.52 -2.93
N ARG A 69 -5.98 7.20 -1.83
CA ARG A 69 -7.36 7.67 -1.60
C ARG A 69 -7.82 8.64 -2.69
N GLN A 70 -6.93 9.51 -3.16
CA GLN A 70 -7.22 10.42 -4.27
C GLN A 70 -7.52 9.65 -5.56
N ILE A 71 -6.70 8.67 -5.93
CA ILE A 71 -6.93 7.82 -7.11
C ILE A 71 -8.31 7.14 -7.02
N ILE A 72 -8.61 6.48 -5.91
CA ILE A 72 -9.88 5.77 -5.71
C ILE A 72 -11.06 6.72 -5.86
N LYS A 73 -10.99 7.91 -5.24
CA LYS A 73 -12.04 8.92 -5.34
C LYS A 73 -12.23 9.42 -6.78
N SER A 74 -11.14 9.75 -7.47
CA SER A 74 -11.19 10.24 -8.86
C SER A 74 -11.79 9.19 -9.80
N PHE A 75 -11.41 7.93 -9.66
CA PHE A 75 -11.98 6.85 -10.48
C PHE A 75 -13.45 6.57 -10.13
N GLY A 76 -13.84 6.68 -8.85
CA GLY A 76 -15.25 6.59 -8.46
C GLY A 76 -16.12 7.64 -9.17
N ILE A 77 -15.65 8.90 -9.21
CA ILE A 77 -16.34 9.99 -9.92
C ILE A 77 -16.41 9.71 -11.43
N LEU A 78 -15.34 9.22 -12.04
CA LEU A 78 -15.31 8.90 -13.48
C LEU A 78 -16.31 7.78 -13.84
N ILE A 79 -16.39 6.74 -13.01
CA ILE A 79 -17.35 5.64 -13.20
C ILE A 79 -18.78 6.19 -13.10
N GLU A 80 -19.11 6.93 -12.03
CA GLU A 80 -20.44 7.51 -11.85
C GLU A 80 -20.84 8.43 -13.02
N TYR A 81 -19.91 9.22 -13.54
CA TYR A 81 -20.13 10.06 -14.71
C TYR A 81 -20.38 9.24 -15.99
N SER A 82 -19.63 8.16 -16.18
CA SER A 82 -19.78 7.28 -17.35
C SER A 82 -21.14 6.56 -17.37
N GLU A 83 -21.63 6.12 -16.21
CA GLU A 83 -22.92 5.45 -16.06
C GLU A 83 -24.11 6.40 -16.36
N LYS A 84 -23.94 7.70 -16.09
CA LYS A 84 -24.96 8.72 -16.38
C LYS A 84 -25.04 9.10 -17.85
N LEU A 85 -23.95 8.93 -18.61
CA LEU A 85 -23.86 9.38 -20.00
C LEU A 85 -24.02 8.28 -21.05
N LEU A 86 -23.75 7.03 -20.68
CA LEU A 86 -23.87 5.90 -21.60
C LEU A 86 -25.17 5.14 -21.29
N PRO A 87 -26.21 5.20 -22.16
CA PRO A 87 -27.30 4.25 -22.07
C PRO A 87 -26.70 2.84 -22.22
N ALA A 88 -27.21 1.88 -21.44
CA ALA A 88 -26.75 0.50 -21.31
C ALA A 88 -26.47 -0.18 -22.67
N THR A 89 -25.30 0.07 -23.23
CA THR A 89 -24.85 -0.45 -24.51
C THR A 89 -23.44 -0.94 -24.31
N SER A 90 -23.35 -2.20 -23.88
CA SER A 90 -22.31 -3.24 -24.05
C SER A 90 -20.81 -2.90 -24.04
N SER A 91 -20.39 -1.64 -23.84
CA SER A 91 -19.01 -1.15 -24.00
C SER A 91 -18.49 -0.44 -22.74
N ALA A 92 -19.39 0.15 -21.95
CA ALA A 92 -19.07 0.64 -20.60
C ALA A 92 -18.72 -0.50 -19.64
N PHE A 93 -19.34 -1.68 -19.83
CA PHE A 93 -19.02 -2.89 -19.07
C PHE A 93 -17.57 -3.33 -19.29
N ASP A 94 -17.01 -3.19 -20.51
CA ASP A 94 -15.63 -3.62 -20.79
C ASP A 94 -14.61 -2.79 -20.01
N PHE A 95 -14.84 -1.48 -19.86
CA PHE A 95 -13.94 -0.60 -19.12
C PHE A 95 -14.01 -0.84 -17.61
N VAL A 96 -15.22 -1.03 -17.05
CA VAL A 96 -15.41 -1.33 -15.62
C VAL A 96 -14.96 -2.75 -15.27
N PHE A 97 -15.16 -3.73 -16.16
CA PHE A 97 -14.71 -5.12 -16.00
C PHE A 97 -13.18 -5.22 -16.04
N LEU A 98 -12.50 -4.44 -16.89
CA LEU A 98 -11.03 -4.37 -16.93
C LEU A 98 -10.42 -3.81 -15.64
N ILE A 99 -11.06 -2.83 -15.02
CA ILE A 99 -10.59 -2.24 -13.75
C ILE A 99 -10.89 -3.19 -12.58
N SER A 100 -12.05 -3.85 -12.58
CA SER A 100 -12.48 -4.75 -11.50
C SER A 100 -11.78 -6.12 -11.50
N ASN A 101 -11.37 -6.64 -12.66
CA ASN A 101 -10.74 -7.98 -12.77
C ASN A 101 -9.20 -7.99 -12.80
N LYS A 102 -8.52 -6.85 -12.69
CA LYS A 102 -7.04 -6.82 -12.64
C LYS A 102 -6.43 -7.42 -11.36
N SER A 103 -7.24 -7.89 -10.41
CA SER A 103 -6.77 -8.75 -9.31
C SER A 103 -6.33 -10.16 -9.76
N LYS A 104 -6.57 -10.58 -11.03
CA LYS A 104 -6.32 -11.99 -11.44
C LYS A 104 -5.43 -12.22 -12.66
N TYR A 105 -4.96 -11.20 -13.40
CA TYR A 105 -4.10 -11.44 -14.55
C TYR A 105 -2.84 -10.57 -14.54
N SER A 106 -1.70 -11.23 -14.26
CA SER A 106 -0.36 -10.78 -14.63
C SER A 106 -0.30 -10.61 -16.16
N VAL A 107 -0.31 -9.37 -16.64
CA VAL A 107 -0.13 -9.10 -18.07
C VAL A 107 1.37 -9.05 -18.36
N SER A 108 1.90 -10.17 -18.84
CA SER A 108 3.17 -10.25 -19.55
C SER A 108 2.97 -9.64 -20.94
N LEU A 109 3.43 -8.41 -21.13
CA LEU A 109 3.43 -7.76 -22.44
C LEU A 109 4.66 -8.26 -23.23
N SER A 110 4.48 -9.31 -24.03
CA SER A 110 5.44 -9.62 -25.10
C SER A 110 5.19 -8.68 -26.27
N LEU A 111 6.11 -7.73 -26.46
CA LEU A 111 6.20 -6.92 -27.67
C LEU A 111 6.68 -7.82 -28.82
N LYS A 112 5.88 -7.90 -29.88
CA LYS A 112 6.35 -8.33 -31.21
C LYS A 112 6.94 -7.12 -31.94
#